data_AF-A0A2D9LL42-F1
#
_entry.id   AF-A0A2D9LL42-F1
#
_cell.length_a   1.000
_cell.length_b   1.000
_cell.length_c   1.000
_cell.angle_alpha   90.00
_cell.angle_beta   90.00
_cell.angle_gamma   90.00
#
_symmetry.space_group_name_H-M   'P 1'
#
loop_
_entity.id
_entity.type
_entity.pdbx_description
1 polymer ?
#
loop_
_entity_poly.entity_id
_entity_poly.type
_entity_poly.pdbx_seq_one_letter_code
_entity_poly.pdbx_strand_id
1 'polypeptide(L)'
;MSDWIYVLQQACNDSSQKRIAVRLGVSSSMISQAIRGIYPGDLSGLQKRVEGELMGSEVTCPVLGEISSRQCLDCQRMPFAATNAQRVRLYRACRSGCPNSQLGD
;
A
#
# COMPACT_ATOMS: atom_id res chain seq x y z
N MET A 1 -12.43 -2.15 14.67
CA MET A 1 -13.03 -1.33 13.59
C MET A 1 -11.88 -0.75 12.80
N SER A 2 -11.67 -1.22 11.58
CA SER A 2 -10.58 -0.73 10.74
C SER A 2 -10.96 0.64 10.20
N ASP A 3 -10.27 1.69 10.66
CA ASP A 3 -10.48 3.03 10.14
C ASP A 3 -9.81 3.15 8.77
N TRP A 4 -10.61 3.04 7.71
CA TRP A 4 -10.13 3.14 6.32
C TRP A 4 -9.44 4.49 6.07
N ILE A 5 -9.75 5.55 6.85
CA ILE A 5 -9.05 6.84 6.79
C ILE A 5 -7.59 6.68 7.25
N TYR A 6 -7.36 5.91 8.31
CA TYR A 6 -6.01 5.61 8.79
C TYR A 6 -5.20 4.85 7.72
N VAL A 7 -5.81 3.84 7.09
CA VAL A 7 -5.17 3.08 6.01
C VAL A 7 -4.86 3.98 4.81
N LEU A 8 -5.79 4.86 4.44
CA LEU A 8 -5.58 5.86 3.38
C LEU A 8 -4.43 6.81 3.72
N GLN A 9 -4.33 7.25 4.97
CA GLN A 9 -3.27 8.14 5.44
C GLN A 9 -1.90 7.45 5.43
N GLN A 10 -1.80 6.22 5.92
CA GLN A 10 -0.57 5.42 5.87
C GLN A 10 -0.12 5.20 4.42
N ALA A 11 -1.03 4.81 3.53
CA ALA A 11 -0.72 4.62 2.11
C ALA A 11 -0.23 5.91 1.44
N CYS A 12 -0.74 7.07 1.86
CA CYS A 12 -0.24 8.37 1.40
C CYS A 12 1.14 8.71 1.94
N ASN A 13 1.47 8.31 3.17
CA ASN A 13 2.78 8.51 3.80
C ASN A 13 3.86 7.60 3.21
N ASP A 14 3.54 6.33 2.97
CA ASP A 14 4.47 5.35 2.36
C ASP A 14 4.74 5.64 0.88
N SER A 15 3.85 6.40 0.25
CA SER A 15 3.92 6.73 -1.17
C SER A 15 3.74 8.24 -1.39
N SER A 16 2.73 8.63 -2.19
CA SER A 16 2.31 10.02 -2.30
C SER A 16 0.81 10.09 -2.57
N GLN A 17 0.16 11.15 -2.07
CA GLN A 17 -1.26 11.39 -2.29
C GLN A 17 -1.65 11.34 -3.77
N LYS A 18 -0.78 11.84 -4.67
CA LYS A 18 -1.02 11.79 -6.12
C LYS A 18 -1.05 10.36 -6.65
N ARG A 19 -0.14 9.48 -6.20
CA ARG A 19 -0.12 8.08 -6.62
C ARG A 19 -1.32 7.31 -6.08
N ILE A 20 -1.69 7.55 -4.81
CA ILE A 20 -2.86 6.92 -4.21
C ILE A 20 -4.16 7.41 -4.87
N ALA A 21 -4.25 8.70 -5.22
CA ALA A 21 -5.37 9.27 -5.97
C ALA A 21 -5.58 8.57 -7.32
N VAL A 22 -4.52 8.47 -8.13
CA VAL A 22 -4.56 7.77 -9.43
C VAL A 22 -4.97 6.31 -9.23
N ARG A 23 -4.43 5.66 -8.21
CA ARG A 23 -4.69 4.24 -7.94
C ARG A 23 -6.12 3.97 -7.49
N LEU A 24 -6.68 4.84 -6.67
CA LEU A 24 -8.09 4.77 -6.25
C LEU A 24 -9.04 5.36 -7.30
N GLY A 25 -8.55 5.91 -8.42
CA GLY A 25 -9.39 6.55 -9.42
C GLY A 25 -10.15 7.78 -8.89
N VAL A 26 -9.56 8.51 -7.94
CA VAL A 26 -10.13 9.73 -7.32
C VAL A 26 -9.16 10.90 -7.43
N SER A 27 -9.60 12.10 -7.08
CA SER A 27 -8.72 13.27 -7.05
C SER A 27 -7.86 13.31 -5.78
N SER A 28 -6.64 13.85 -5.88
CA SER A 28 -5.79 14.08 -4.70
C SER A 28 -6.43 15.04 -3.70
N SER A 29 -7.23 15.99 -4.20
CA SER A 29 -8.02 16.93 -3.39
C SER A 29 -9.05 16.21 -2.53
N MET A 30 -9.75 15.22 -3.10
CA MET A 30 -10.73 14.39 -2.37
C MET A 30 -10.04 13.62 -1.24
N ILE A 31 -8.88 13.02 -1.50
CA ILE A 31 -8.08 12.33 -0.46
C ILE A 31 -7.67 13.29 0.66
N SER A 32 -7.13 14.45 0.32
CA SER A 32 -6.70 15.45 1.32
C SER A 32 -7.85 15.94 2.19
N GLN A 33 -9.01 16.20 1.59
CA GLN A 33 -10.22 16.61 2.30
C GLN A 33 -10.82 15.49 3.15
N ALA A 34 -10.78 14.24 2.66
CA ALA A 34 -11.22 13.07 3.43
C ALA A 34 -10.35 12.84 4.67
N ILE A 35 -9.01 12.89 4.52
CA ILE A 35 -8.06 12.75 5.65
C ILE A 35 -8.27 13.86 6.69
N ARG A 36 -8.61 15.08 6.26
CA ARG A 36 -8.88 16.22 7.15
C ARG A 36 -10.29 16.22 7.74
N GLY A 37 -11.17 15.31 7.32
CA GLY A 37 -12.57 15.27 7.76
C GLY A 37 -13.43 16.45 7.29
N ILE A 38 -13.00 17.16 6.22
CA ILE A 38 -13.68 18.35 5.71
C ILE A 38 -14.35 18.13 4.35
N TYR A 39 -14.37 16.89 3.85
CA TYR A 39 -14.97 16.59 2.56
C TYR A 39 -16.50 16.77 2.64
N PRO A 40 -17.11 17.67 1.85
CA PRO A 40 -18.53 17.98 1.98
C PRO A 40 -19.45 16.94 1.33
N GLY A 41 -18.90 15.99 0.55
CA GLY A 41 -19.66 14.97 -0.17
C GLY A 41 -19.67 13.61 0.53
N ASP A 42 -20.34 12.64 -0.10
CA ASP A 42 -20.37 11.26 0.39
C ASP A 42 -19.02 10.55 0.18
N LEU A 43 -18.47 10.01 1.27
CA LEU A 43 -17.22 9.26 1.29
C LEU A 43 -17.43 7.74 1.13
N SER A 44 -18.66 7.24 1.08
CA SER A 44 -18.94 5.79 0.96
C SER A 44 -18.25 5.17 -0.26
N GLY A 45 -18.21 5.88 -1.39
CA GLY A 45 -17.53 5.45 -2.59
C GLY A 45 -16.01 5.49 -2.48
N LEU A 46 -15.44 6.37 -1.65
CA LEU A 46 -14.00 6.36 -1.36
C LEU A 46 -13.65 5.22 -0.42
N GLN A 47 -14.45 5.02 0.64
CA GLN A 47 -14.31 3.93 1.58
C GLN A 47 -14.27 2.57 0.87
N LYS A 48 -15.26 2.25 0.03
CA LYS A 48 -15.30 0.97 -0.70
C LYS A 48 -14.05 0.74 -1.56
N ARG A 49 -13.53 1.80 -2.18
CA ARG A 49 -12.31 1.72 -2.99
C ARG A 49 -11.09 1.49 -2.12
N VAL A 50 -10.98 2.20 -0.99
CA VAL A 50 -9.90 1.99 -0.02
C VAL A 50 -9.96 0.57 0.56
N GLU A 51 -11.14 0.09 0.91
CA GLU A 51 -11.34 -1.26 1.41
C GLU A 51 -10.93 -2.32 0.38
N GLY A 52 -11.33 -2.14 -0.88
CA GLY A 52 -10.98 -3.07 -1.96
C GLY A 52 -9.50 -3.02 -2.39
N GLU A 53 -8.90 -1.84 -2.48
CA GLU A 53 -7.56 -1.65 -3.04
C GLU A 53 -6.45 -1.58 -2.01
N LEU A 54 -6.71 -1.05 -0.83
CA LEU A 54 -5.71 -0.80 0.21
C LEU A 54 -5.85 -1.76 1.40
N MET A 55 -7.07 -2.14 1.74
CA MET A 55 -7.35 -3.09 2.83
C MET A 55 -7.52 -4.54 2.32
N GLY A 56 -7.44 -4.75 1.00
CA GLY A 56 -7.48 -6.06 0.39
C GLY A 56 -6.25 -6.91 0.76
N SER A 57 -6.50 -7.92 1.61
CA SER A 57 -5.63 -9.02 2.05
C SER A 57 -4.27 -8.60 2.63
N GLU A 58 -4.06 -8.81 3.92
CA GLU A 58 -2.73 -8.73 4.52
C GLU A 58 -1.97 -10.05 4.30
N VAL A 59 -0.65 -9.94 4.13
CA VAL A 59 0.25 -11.07 4.01
C VAL A 59 1.40 -10.92 4.99
N THR A 60 1.85 -12.04 5.54
CA THR A 60 3.03 -12.05 6.40
C THR A 60 4.28 -12.07 5.53
N CYS A 61 4.96 -10.92 5.43
CA CYS A 61 6.27 -10.82 4.82
C CYS A 61 7.36 -11.33 5.77
N PRO A 62 8.26 -12.22 5.33
CA PRO A 62 9.34 -12.73 6.17
C PRO A 62 10.38 -11.66 6.60
N VAL A 63 10.34 -10.47 5.98
CA VAL A 63 11.27 -9.36 6.28
C VAL A 63 10.58 -8.18 6.97
N LEU A 64 9.36 -7.85 6.57
CA LEU A 64 8.62 -6.67 7.05
C LEU A 64 7.51 -7.00 8.05
N GLY A 65 7.20 -8.28 8.27
CA GLY A 65 6.05 -8.70 9.11
C GLY A 65 4.74 -8.59 8.34
N GLU A 66 3.64 -8.33 9.03
CA GLU A 66 2.33 -8.13 8.40
C GLU A 66 2.34 -6.86 7.54
N ILE A 67 2.11 -7.05 6.24
CA ILE A 67 2.01 -5.96 5.27
C ILE A 67 0.82 -6.20 4.36
N SER A 68 0.30 -5.16 3.72
CA SER A 68 -0.72 -5.36 2.69
C SER A 68 -0.18 -6.21 1.53
N SER A 69 -1.04 -7.02 0.91
CA SER A 69 -0.70 -7.77 -0.32
C SER A 69 -0.13 -6.85 -1.38
N ARG A 70 -0.63 -5.61 -1.43
CA ARG A 70 -0.09 -4.61 -2.33
C ARG A 70 1.35 -4.23 -2.01
N GLN A 71 1.64 -3.88 -0.75
CA GLN A 71 3.01 -3.53 -0.35
C GLN A 71 3.95 -4.70 -0.65
N CYS A 72 3.49 -5.94 -0.48
CA CYS A 72 4.23 -7.12 -0.89
C CYS A 72 4.55 -7.10 -2.40
N LEU A 73 3.56 -6.85 -3.27
CA LEU A 73 3.75 -6.75 -4.72
C LEU A 73 4.67 -5.59 -5.13
N ASP A 74 4.53 -4.42 -4.49
CA ASP A 74 5.39 -3.27 -4.78
C ASP A 74 6.84 -3.55 -4.36
N CYS A 75 7.05 -4.23 -3.22
CA CYS A 75 8.37 -4.68 -2.77
C CYS A 75 9.00 -5.70 -3.74
N GLN A 76 8.21 -6.60 -4.31
CA GLN A 76 8.67 -7.57 -5.32
C GLN A 76 9.15 -6.87 -6.60
N ARG A 77 8.45 -5.82 -7.05
CA ARG A 77 8.76 -5.03 -8.25
C ARG A 77 9.98 -4.11 -8.10
N MET A 78 10.43 -3.83 -6.88
CA MET A 78 11.57 -2.93 -6.68
C MET A 78 12.88 -3.53 -7.22
N PRO A 79 13.69 -2.72 -7.94
CA PRO A 79 15.01 -3.15 -8.37
C PRO A 79 15.96 -3.28 -7.19
N PHE A 80 17.03 -4.05 -7.39
CA PHE A 80 18.09 -4.19 -6.40
C PHE A 80 18.72 -2.82 -6.11
N ALA A 81 18.84 -2.48 -4.83
CA ALA A 81 19.57 -1.30 -4.38
C ALA A 81 20.25 -1.60 -3.04
N ALA A 82 21.57 -1.42 -3.00
CA ALA A 82 22.39 -1.66 -1.82
C ALA A 82 22.47 -0.45 -0.87
N THR A 83 21.46 0.43 -0.88
CA THR A 83 21.44 1.65 -0.05
C THR A 83 21.04 1.40 1.40
N ASN A 84 20.41 0.25 1.71
CA ASN A 84 20.00 -0.13 3.06
C ASN A 84 20.01 -1.67 3.19
N ALA A 85 20.55 -2.20 4.29
CA ALA A 85 20.59 -3.63 4.58
C ALA A 85 19.19 -4.29 4.61
N GLN A 86 18.14 -3.60 5.06
CA GLN A 86 16.75 -4.06 4.95
C GLN A 86 16.32 -4.20 3.49
N ARG A 87 16.66 -3.25 2.61
CA ARG A 87 16.32 -3.34 1.17
C ARG A 87 17.02 -4.52 0.50
N VAL A 88 18.27 -4.78 0.86
CA VAL A 88 19.01 -5.96 0.37
C VAL A 88 18.34 -7.26 0.84
N ARG A 89 17.98 -7.36 2.13
CA ARG A 89 17.28 -8.52 2.70
C ARG A 89 15.91 -8.74 2.04
N LEU A 90 15.14 -7.68 1.86
CA LEU A 90 13.83 -7.71 1.21
C LEU A 90 13.93 -8.19 -0.25
N TYR A 91 14.85 -7.61 -1.03
CA TYR A 91 15.06 -7.99 -2.43
C TYR A 91 15.42 -9.46 -2.57
N ARG A 92 16.32 -9.96 -1.70
CA ARG A 92 16.72 -11.37 -1.67
C ARG A 92 15.56 -12.27 -1.26
N ALA A 93 14.87 -11.97 -0.17
CA ALA A 93 13.75 -12.77 0.33
C ALA A 93 12.66 -12.96 -0.72
N CYS A 94 12.29 -11.88 -1.45
CA CYS A 94 11.33 -11.98 -2.56
C CYS A 94 11.78 -12.93 -3.68
N ARG A 95 13.08 -13.18 -3.86
CA ARG A 95 13.64 -14.03 -4.93
C ARG A 95 14.25 -15.34 -4.43
N SER A 96 14.12 -15.63 -3.14
CA SER A 96 14.72 -16.79 -2.48
C SER A 96 13.69 -17.55 -1.64
N GLY A 97 12.51 -17.83 -2.21
CA GLY A 97 11.49 -18.70 -1.59
C GLY A 97 10.48 -17.99 -0.68
N CYS A 98 10.20 -16.70 -0.89
CA CYS A 98 9.08 -16.04 -0.20
C CYS A 98 7.74 -16.69 -0.63
N PRO A 99 6.87 -17.10 0.32
CA PRO A 99 5.60 -17.79 0.02
C PRO A 99 4.59 -16.90 -0.72
N ASN A 100 4.76 -15.58 -0.64
CA ASN A 100 3.91 -14.59 -1.29
C ASN A 100 4.51 -14.07 -2.61
N SER A 101 5.68 -14.58 -3.03
CA SER A 101 6.37 -14.08 -4.21
C SER A 101 5.77 -14.57 -5.51
N GLN A 102 5.58 -13.65 -6.46
CA GLN A 102 5.11 -13.91 -7.82
C GLN A 102 6.21 -13.68 -8.87
N LEU A 103 7.48 -13.58 -8.45
CA LEU A 103 8.63 -13.32 -9.34
C LEU A 103 9.22 -14.61 -9.96
N GLY A 104 8.62 -15.77 -9.69
CA GLY A 104 9.18 -17.09 -9.95
C GLY A 104 8.46 -17.93 -11.02
N ASP A 105 7.59 -17.34 -11.84
CA ASP A 105 7.02 -17.96 -13.06
C ASP A 105 7.51 -17.23 -14.33
#